data_AF-A0A7S4N8V9-F1
#
_entry.id   AF-A0A7S4N8V9-F1
#
_cell.length_a   1.000
_cell.length_b   1.000
_cell.length_c   1.000
_cell.angle_alpha   90.00
_cell.angle_beta   90.00
_cell.angle_gamma   90.00
#
_symmetry.space_group_name_H-M   'P 1'
#
loop_
_entity.id
_entity.type
_entity.pdbx_description
1 polymer ?
#
loop_
_entity_poly.entity_id
_entity_poly.type
_entity_poly.pdbx_seq_one_letter_code
_entity_poly.pdbx_strand_id
1 'polypeptide(L)'
;MASPSLLFVIVGKNEPLFEAEFNKAPGSITADSVTRQNYFVLHSALDLVEKAAWTTNNMYLKVVDKVNHQQVSTFLTAGNIKFMLLHSGKSEDSIKNFFTDVYELYVKLSMNPFYKYDTPITTKSFDSRVRSIARRYLS
;
A
#
# COMPACT_ATOMS: atom_id res chain seq x y z
N MET A 1 -7.76 -16.99 -15.66
CA MET A 1 -6.86 -15.84 -15.88
C MET A 1 -6.17 -15.55 -14.56
N ALA A 2 -4.84 -15.47 -14.52
CA ALA A 2 -4.15 -15.15 -13.27
C ALA A 2 -4.51 -13.72 -12.86
N SER A 3 -5.04 -13.55 -11.65
CA SER A 3 -5.32 -12.24 -11.09
C SER A 3 -4.01 -11.44 -11.02
N PRO A 4 -3.98 -10.17 -11.44
CA PRO A 4 -2.75 -9.37 -11.38
C PRO A 4 -2.24 -9.30 -9.93
N SER A 5 -0.92 -9.42 -9.77
CA SER A 5 -0.25 -9.26 -8.48
C SER A 5 -0.51 -7.85 -7.96
N LEU A 6 -0.89 -7.75 -6.70
CA LEU A 6 -1.11 -6.48 -6.02
C LEU A 6 -0.02 -6.31 -4.98
N LEU A 7 0.65 -5.17 -4.98
CA LEU A 7 1.68 -4.82 -3.99
C LEU A 7 1.15 -3.65 -3.16
N PHE A 8 0.98 -3.87 -1.86
CA PHE A 8 0.65 -2.82 -0.89
C PHE A 8 1.84 -2.57 0.03
N VAL A 9 2.20 -1.29 0.19
CA VAL A 9 3.29 -0.86 1.07
C VAL A 9 2.85 0.32 1.91
N ILE A 10 3.21 0.29 3.19
CA ILE A 10 3.15 1.44 4.09
C ILE A 10 4.56 2.02 4.17
N VAL A 11 4.75 3.24 3.70
CA VAL A 11 6.03 3.94 3.70
C VAL A 11 6.02 4.99 4.80
N GLY A 12 7.05 4.94 5.62
CA GLY A 12 7.31 5.91 6.67
C GLY A 12 7.97 7.18 6.14
N LYS A 13 8.92 7.72 6.89
CA LYS A 13 9.72 8.86 6.44
C LYS A 13 10.67 8.47 5.31
N ASN A 14 11.48 7.44 5.55
CA ASN A 14 12.54 7.01 4.64
C ASN A 14 12.45 5.51 4.28
N GLU A 15 11.77 4.72 5.09
CA GLU A 15 11.80 3.26 5.01
C GLU A 15 10.40 2.66 4.87
N PRO A 16 10.25 1.49 4.23
CA PRO A 16 9.01 0.74 4.25
C PRO A 16 8.75 0.20 5.66
N LEU A 17 7.58 0.51 6.21
CA LEU A 17 7.13 0.05 7.52
C LEU A 17 6.37 -1.28 7.42
N PHE A 18 5.68 -1.54 6.31
CA PHE A 18 4.92 -2.76 6.11
C PHE A 18 4.76 -3.05 4.62
N GLU A 19 4.79 -4.33 4.26
CA GLU A 19 4.68 -4.77 2.88
C GLU A 19 3.77 -6.00 2.81
N ALA A 20 2.86 -6.00 1.85
CA ALA A 20 2.00 -7.14 1.57
C ALA A 20 1.80 -7.31 0.07
N GLU A 21 2.27 -8.44 -0.44
CA GLU A 21 1.89 -8.93 -1.76
C GLU A 21 0.63 -9.78 -1.66
N PHE A 22 -0.31 -9.54 -2.57
CA PHE A 22 -1.51 -10.35 -2.75
C PHE A 22 -1.47 -11.03 -4.12
N ASN A 23 -2.09 -12.22 -4.19
CA ASN A 23 -2.18 -13.04 -5.41
C ASN A 23 -0.82 -13.52 -5.97
N LYS A 24 0.23 -13.58 -5.13
CA LYS A 24 1.52 -14.18 -5.53
C LYS A 24 1.33 -15.68 -5.81
N ALA A 25 1.63 -16.10 -7.05
CA ALA A 25 1.73 -17.51 -7.38
C ALA A 25 2.99 -18.10 -6.71
N PRO A 26 2.88 -19.12 -5.84
CA PRO A 26 4.04 -19.67 -5.14
C PRO A 26 4.99 -20.40 -6.09
N GLY A 27 6.30 -20.18 -5.93
CA GLY A 27 7.35 -21.03 -6.52
C GLY A 27 7.89 -20.64 -7.91
N SER A 28 7.52 -19.50 -8.47
CA SER A 28 8.06 -19.07 -9.77
C SER A 28 9.25 -18.10 -9.62
N ILE A 29 10.38 -18.37 -10.28
CA ILE A 29 11.51 -17.43 -10.42
C ILE A 29 11.07 -16.12 -11.09
N THR A 30 10.07 -16.18 -11.97
CA THR A 30 9.47 -14.99 -12.59
C THR A 30 8.66 -14.15 -11.59
N ALA A 31 8.23 -14.73 -10.47
CA ALA A 31 7.53 -13.98 -9.44
C ALA A 31 8.47 -12.97 -8.78
N ASP A 32 9.73 -13.34 -8.52
CA ASP A 32 10.69 -12.44 -7.87
C ASP A 32 11.14 -11.30 -8.79
N SER A 33 11.27 -11.51 -10.10
CA SER A 33 11.55 -10.41 -11.04
C SER A 33 10.37 -9.46 -11.15
N VAL A 34 9.13 -9.98 -11.21
CA VAL A 34 7.90 -9.17 -11.20
C VAL A 34 7.76 -8.39 -9.90
N THR A 35 8.05 -9.02 -8.76
CA THR A 35 8.09 -8.34 -7.45
C THR A 35 9.07 -7.16 -7.47
N ARG A 36 10.32 -7.37 -7.93
CA ARG A 36 11.32 -6.29 -8.03
C ARG A 36 10.85 -5.15 -8.94
N GLN A 37 10.21 -5.49 -10.08
CA GLN A 37 9.63 -4.49 -10.97
C GLN A 37 8.52 -3.68 -10.27
N ASN A 38 7.66 -4.34 -9.50
CA ASN A 38 6.59 -3.69 -8.75
C ASN A 38 7.16 -2.70 -7.71
N TYR A 39 8.22 -3.08 -6.99
CA TYR A 39 8.92 -2.17 -6.07
C TYR A 39 9.51 -0.97 -6.81
N PHE A 40 10.12 -1.19 -7.98
CA PHE A 40 10.69 -0.11 -8.78
C PHE A 40 9.63 0.92 -9.18
N VAL A 41 8.48 0.47 -9.69
CA VAL A 41 7.35 1.35 -10.06
C VAL A 41 6.78 2.08 -8.84
N LEU A 42 6.66 1.40 -7.70
CA LEU A 42 6.17 2.03 -6.48
C LEU A 42 7.13 3.12 -5.98
N HIS A 43 8.43 2.83 -6.01
CA HIS A 43 9.47 3.75 -5.57
C HIS A 43 9.55 4.99 -6.47
N SER A 44 9.46 4.83 -7.79
CA SER A 44 9.42 5.97 -8.72
C SER A 44 8.21 6.89 -8.53
N ALA A 45 7.11 6.37 -7.96
CA ALA A 45 5.91 7.14 -7.70
C ALA A 45 5.99 8.00 -6.41
N LEU A 46 7.00 7.82 -5.56
CA LEU A 46 7.11 8.57 -4.29
C LEU A 46 7.20 10.09 -4.51
N ASP A 47 8.01 10.53 -5.47
CA ASP A 47 8.14 11.97 -5.80
C ASP A 47 6.81 12.57 -6.27
N LEU A 48 6.01 11.79 -6.99
CA LEU A 48 4.67 12.19 -7.44
C LEU A 48 3.68 12.26 -6.27
N VAL A 49 3.77 11.35 -5.30
CA VAL A 49 2.98 11.40 -4.07
C VAL A 49 3.27 12.68 -3.29
N GLU A 50 4.55 13.02 -3.12
CA GLU A 50 4.94 14.24 -2.41
C GLU A 50 4.42 15.48 -3.12
N LYS A 51 4.54 15.55 -4.45
CA LYS A 51 3.96 16.64 -5.23
C LYS A 51 2.43 16.72 -5.08
N ALA A 52 1.73 15.58 -5.10
CA ALA A 52 0.28 15.52 -4.95
C ALA A 52 -0.18 15.99 -3.56
N ALA A 53 0.60 15.68 -2.51
CA ALA A 53 0.33 16.09 -1.13
C ALA A 53 0.20 17.61 -0.98
N TRP A 54 0.91 18.39 -1.78
CA TRP A 54 0.85 19.86 -1.75
C TRP A 54 -0.35 20.46 -2.50
N THR A 55 -1.13 19.65 -3.20
CA THR A 55 -2.23 20.13 -4.04
C THR A 55 -3.62 19.86 -3.46
N THR A 56 -3.74 18.98 -2.47
CA THR A 56 -5.03 18.60 -1.88
C THR A 56 -4.93 18.36 -0.38
N ASN A 57 -6.01 18.64 0.34
CA ASN A 57 -6.14 18.36 1.77
C ASN A 57 -6.77 16.98 2.04
N ASN A 58 -7.16 16.23 1.00
CA ASN A 58 -7.73 14.90 1.16
C ASN A 58 -6.63 13.88 1.45
N MET A 59 -6.88 12.97 2.41
CA MET A 59 -5.94 11.87 2.66
C MET A 59 -5.85 10.91 1.47
N TYR A 60 -6.97 10.62 0.80
CA TYR A 60 -6.97 9.77 -0.38
C TYR A 60 -6.58 10.57 -1.63
N LEU A 61 -5.40 10.30 -2.19
CA LEU A 61 -4.82 10.98 -3.35
C LEU A 61 -5.20 10.32 -4.68
N LYS A 62 -6.06 9.30 -4.66
CA LYS A 62 -6.47 8.54 -5.85
C LYS A 62 -5.26 7.91 -6.54
N VAL A 63 -5.31 7.78 -7.87
CA VAL A 63 -4.18 7.31 -8.69
C VAL A 63 -3.21 8.47 -8.90
N VAL A 64 -2.00 8.33 -8.36
CA VAL A 64 -0.93 9.35 -8.45
C VAL A 64 0.01 9.10 -9.63
N ASP A 65 0.15 7.85 -10.06
CA ASP A 65 1.00 7.46 -11.17
C ASP A 65 0.40 6.27 -11.94
N LYS A 66 0.74 6.19 -13.23
CA LYS A 66 0.32 5.11 -14.12
C LYS A 66 1.48 4.73 -15.04
N VAL A 67 1.97 3.51 -14.86
CA VAL A 67 3.02 2.91 -15.69
C VAL A 67 2.43 1.70 -16.40
N ASN A 68 2.30 1.78 -17.72
CA ASN A 68 1.65 0.76 -18.55
C ASN A 68 0.21 0.46 -18.08
N HIS A 69 -0.03 -0.78 -17.62
CA HIS A 69 -1.31 -1.24 -17.06
C HIS A 69 -1.36 -1.16 -15.54
N GLN A 70 -0.26 -0.76 -14.87
CA GLN A 70 -0.19 -0.63 -13.43
C GLN A 70 -0.50 0.80 -13.00
N GLN A 71 -1.30 0.92 -11.96
CA GLN A 71 -1.71 2.18 -11.35
C GLN A 71 -1.22 2.18 -9.91
N VAL A 72 -0.64 3.30 -9.49
CA VAL A 72 -0.26 3.53 -8.10
C VAL A 72 -1.32 4.41 -7.48
N SER A 73 -2.09 3.86 -6.55
CA SER A 73 -3.01 4.63 -5.72
C SER A 73 -2.45 4.88 -4.34
N THR A 74 -2.64 6.09 -3.83
CA THR A 74 -2.02 6.51 -2.57
C THR A 74 -3.03 7.09 -1.59
N PHE A 75 -2.83 6.78 -0.32
CA PHE A 75 -3.49 7.41 0.81
C PHE A 75 -2.42 7.98 1.76
N LEU A 76 -2.41 9.29 1.91
CA LEU A 76 -1.50 10.03 2.76
C LEU A 76 -2.18 10.34 4.10
N THR A 77 -1.61 9.82 5.18
CA THR A 77 -2.11 10.09 6.53
C THR A 77 -1.68 11.47 7.03
N ALA A 78 -2.36 12.00 8.05
CA ALA A 78 -1.95 13.23 8.72
C ALA A 78 -0.55 13.17 9.36
N GLY A 79 -0.04 11.97 9.64
CA GLY A 79 1.32 11.74 10.14
C GLY A 79 2.40 11.68 9.07
N ASN A 80 2.08 12.02 7.80
CA ASN A 80 2.98 11.88 6.65
C ASN A 80 3.42 10.43 6.36
N ILE A 81 2.64 9.45 6.81
CA ILE A 81 2.78 8.04 6.43
C ILE A 81 1.99 7.82 5.13
N LYS A 82 2.63 7.15 4.17
CA LYS A 82 2.12 6.97 2.80
C LYS A 82 1.69 5.52 2.62
N PHE A 83 0.41 5.29 2.38
CA PHE A 83 -0.12 3.98 2.03
C PHE A 83 -0.21 3.91 0.51
N MET A 84 0.59 3.05 -0.10
CA MET A 84 0.71 2.95 -1.55
C MET A 84 0.27 1.56 -2.00
N LEU A 85 -0.63 1.51 -2.98
CA LEU A 85 -1.12 0.28 -3.58
C LEU A 85 -0.86 0.30 -5.08
N LEU A 86 -0.08 -0.68 -5.54
CA LEU A 86 0.07 -1.00 -6.94
C LEU A 86 -1.04 -1.97 -7.36
N HIS A 87 -1.86 -1.58 -8.33
CA HIS A 87 -2.98 -2.39 -8.83
C HIS A 87 -3.18 -2.21 -10.33
N SER A 88 -4.11 -2.98 -10.92
CA SER A 88 -4.51 -2.82 -12.31
C SER A 88 -6.03 -2.81 -12.41
N GLY A 89 -6.64 -1.63 -12.60
CA GLY A 89 -8.05 -1.50 -12.93
C GLY A 89 -9.03 -1.82 -11.80
N LYS A 90 -8.63 -1.71 -10.53
CA LYS A 90 -9.54 -1.87 -9.39
C LYS A 90 -10.37 -0.58 -9.18
N SER A 91 -11.58 -0.75 -8.64
CA SER A 91 -12.50 0.38 -8.37
C SER A 91 -11.92 1.34 -7.35
N GLU A 92 -12.04 2.64 -7.61
CA GLU A 92 -11.57 3.72 -6.74
C GLU A 92 -12.21 3.63 -5.34
N ASP A 93 -13.52 3.35 -5.28
CA ASP A 93 -14.26 3.23 -4.02
C ASP A 93 -13.77 2.04 -3.18
N SER A 94 -13.50 0.90 -3.81
CA SER A 94 -12.97 -0.28 -3.13
C SER A 94 -11.59 -0.02 -2.52
N ILE A 95 -10.72 0.66 -3.27
CA ILE A 95 -9.38 1.03 -2.80
C ILE A 95 -9.45 2.04 -1.65
N LYS A 96 -10.33 3.05 -1.77
CA LYS A 96 -10.54 4.04 -0.72
C LYS A 96 -11.01 3.39 0.57
N ASN A 97 -11.98 2.47 0.49
CA ASN A 97 -12.46 1.72 1.65
C ASN A 97 -11.37 0.81 2.25
N PHE A 98 -10.60 0.12 1.40
CA PHE A 98 -9.43 -0.65 1.84
C PHE A 98 -8.44 0.21 2.64
N PHE A 99 -8.06 1.38 2.11
CA PHE A 99 -7.13 2.28 2.82
C PHE A 99 -7.70 2.82 4.13
N THR A 100 -9.00 3.13 4.17
CA THR A 100 -9.67 3.63 5.37
C THR A 100 -9.63 2.59 6.49
N ASP A 101 -9.93 1.33 6.19
CA ASP A 101 -9.91 0.26 7.17
C ASP A 101 -8.49 -0.09 7.65
N VAL A 102 -7.51 -0.08 6.73
CA VAL A 102 -6.09 -0.26 7.09
C VAL A 102 -5.60 0.90 7.95
N TYR A 103 -6.05 2.13 7.68
CA TYR A 103 -5.73 3.31 8.48
C TYR A 103 -6.25 3.17 9.91
N GLU A 104 -7.48 2.69 10.10
CA GLU A 104 -8.02 2.44 11.44
C GLU A 104 -7.17 1.41 12.21
N LEU A 105 -6.70 0.36 11.54
CA LEU A 105 -5.78 -0.61 12.16
C LEU A 105 -4.42 0.01 12.49
N TYR A 106 -3.88 0.83 11.59
CA TYR A 106 -2.61 1.52 11.80
C TYR A 106 -2.69 2.47 13.00
N VAL A 107 -3.75 3.26 13.12
CA VAL A 107 -3.96 4.16 14.27
C VAL A 107 -4.02 3.37 15.58
N LYS A 108 -4.72 2.23 15.62
CA LYS A 108 -4.74 1.35 16.80
C LYS A 108 -3.35 0.83 17.18
N LEU A 109 -2.51 0.52 16.19
CA LEU A 109 -1.12 0.15 16.42
C LEU A 109 -0.30 1.34 16.94
N SER A 110 -0.46 2.52 16.36
CA SER A 110 0.24 3.74 16.77
C SER A 110 -0.12 4.21 18.19
N MET A 111 -1.32 3.87 18.68
CA MET A 111 -1.74 4.15 20.06
C MET A 111 -1.10 3.22 21.09
N ASN A 112 -0.41 2.16 20.67
CA ASN A 112 0.31 1.29 21.59
C ASN A 112 1.56 2.01 22.12
N PRO A 113 1.71 2.23 23.44
CA PRO A 113 2.87 2.92 24.01
C PRO A 113 4.21 2.19 23.77
N PHE A 114 4.18 0.91 23.40
CA PHE A 114 5.37 0.12 23.06
C PHE A 114 5.70 0.11 21.57
N TYR A 115 4.81 0.63 20.71
CA TYR A 115 5.09 0.78 19.30
C TYR A 115 5.92 2.05 19.09
N LYS A 116 7.11 1.88 18.51
CA LYS A 116 7.96 3.01 18.13
C LYS A 116 7.48 3.56 16.79
N TYR A 117 7.21 4.85 16.74
CA TYR A 117 6.87 5.54 15.49
C TYR A 117 7.97 5.34 14.44
N ASP A 118 7.57 5.23 13.17
CA ASP A 118 8.47 5.03 12.02
C ASP A 118 9.34 3.76 12.11
N THR A 119 8.83 2.70 12.76
CA THR A 119 9.51 1.39 12.80
C THR A 119 8.72 0.29 12.07
N PRO A 120 9.42 -0.73 11.52
CA PRO A 120 8.77 -1.83 10.80
C PRO A 120 7.70 -2.55 11.63
N ILE A 121 6.54 -2.76 11.03
CA ILE A 121 5.40 -3.44 11.62
C ILE A 121 5.60 -4.95 11.46
N THR A 122 6.11 -5.61 12.50
CA THR A 122 6.40 -7.06 12.51
C THR A 122 5.26 -7.92 13.05
N THR A 123 4.14 -7.30 13.43
CA THR A 123 3.06 -7.96 14.15
C THR A 123 2.22 -8.86 13.23
N LYS A 124 2.19 -10.18 13.50
CA LYS A 124 1.43 -11.16 12.69
C LYS A 124 -0.08 -10.91 12.66
N SER A 125 -0.67 -10.44 13.77
CA SER A 125 -2.11 -10.13 13.83
C SER A 125 -2.48 -8.95 12.93
N PHE A 126 -1.58 -7.98 12.76
CA PHE A 126 -1.75 -6.88 11.82
C PHE A 126 -1.75 -7.40 10.37
N ASP A 127 -0.74 -8.19 9.99
CA ASP A 127 -0.66 -8.79 8.65
C ASP A 127 -1.91 -9.63 8.31
N SER A 128 -2.35 -10.50 9.23
CA SER A 128 -3.56 -11.32 9.04
C SER A 128 -4.81 -10.47 8.81
N ARG A 129 -4.97 -9.37 9.57
CA ARG A 129 -6.11 -8.45 9.42
C ARG A 129 -6.04 -7.68 8.10
N VAL A 130 -4.88 -7.16 7.72
CA VAL A 130 -4.69 -6.47 6.42
C VAL A 130 -5.02 -7.41 5.26
N ARG A 131 -4.55 -8.67 5.31
CA ARG A 131 -4.89 -9.68 4.29
C ARG A 131 -6.39 -9.99 4.25
N SER A 132 -7.07 -10.02 5.40
CA SER A 132 -8.53 -10.20 5.44
C SER A 132 -9.27 -9.03 4.79
N ILE A 133 -8.84 -7.80 5.04
CA ILE A 133 -9.41 -6.60 4.44
C ILE A 133 -9.14 -6.58 2.93
N ALA A 134 -7.91 -6.92 2.51
CA ALA A 134 -7.55 -7.03 1.11
C ALA A 134 -8.43 -8.05 0.37
N ARG A 135 -8.71 -9.22 0.97
CA ARG A 135 -9.63 -10.20 0.39
C ARG A 135 -11.07 -9.68 0.26
N ARG A 136 -11.50 -8.74 1.09
CA ARG A 136 -12.85 -8.16 1.03
C ARG A 136 -13.01 -7.12 -0.08
N TYR A 137 -11.99 -6.29 -0.31
CA TYR A 137 -12.08 -5.14 -1.23
C TYR A 137 -11.31 -5.31 -2.53
N LEU A 138 -10.25 -6.13 -2.51
CA LEU A 138 -9.30 -6.27 -3.61
C LEU A 138 -9.34 -7.65 -4.29
N SER A 139 -10.20 -8.58 -3.82
CA SER A 139 -10.51 -9.82 -4.55
C SER A 139 -11.08 -9.49 -5.93
#